data_AF-A0A2I0NBU1-F1
#
_entry.id   AF-A0A2I0NBU1-F1
#
_cell.length_a   1.000
_cell.length_b   1.000
_cell.length_c   1.000
_cell.angle_alpha   90.00
_cell.angle_beta   90.00
_cell.angle_gamma   90.00
#
_symmetry.space_group_name_H-M   'P 1'
#
loop_
_entity.id
_entity.type
_entity.pdbx_description
1 polymer ?
#
loop_
_entity_poly.entity_id
_entity_poly.type
_entity_poly.pdbx_seq_one_letter_code
_entity_poly.pdbx_strand_id
1 'polypeptide(L)' 'MTKHLEDIMTKWNKMLEDTYSLYQEGQNKFFHAAKSYFDGMQYFADMTGNNALSSVYKSLSDNVDDLQKHNAKK' A
#
# COMPACT_ATOMS: atom_id res chain seq x y z
N MET A 1 -16.99 -13.27 37.27
CA MET A 1 -16.55 -14.06 36.09
C MET A 1 -16.85 -13.31 34.80
N THR A 2 -18.05 -12.73 34.66
CA THR A 2 -18.47 -11.86 33.53
C THR A 2 -17.57 -10.64 33.29
N LYS A 3 -17.25 -9.86 34.32
CA LYS A 3 -16.38 -8.66 34.16
C LYS A 3 -14.98 -8.97 33.60
N HIS A 4 -14.40 -10.10 33.99
CA HIS A 4 -13.08 -10.51 33.50
C HIS A 4 -13.12 -10.89 32.01
N LEU A 5 -14.21 -11.54 31.57
CA LEU A 5 -14.42 -11.85 30.15
C LEU A 5 -14.66 -10.58 29.33
N GLU A 6 -15.42 -9.61 29.86
CA GLU A 6 -15.63 -8.29 29.22
C GLU A 6 -14.31 -7.52 29.04
N ASP A 7 -13.44 -7.51 30.06
CA ASP A 7 -12.11 -6.89 29.97
C ASP A 7 -11.23 -7.56 28.91
N ILE A 8 -11.27 -8.90 28.82
CA ILE A 8 -10.53 -9.66 27.81
C ILE A 8 -11.05 -9.32 26.40
N MET A 9 -12.37 -9.37 26.19
CA MET A 9 -12.97 -9.05 24.90
C MET A 9 -12.66 -7.62 24.44
N THR A 10 -12.66 -6.67 25.37
CA THR A 10 -12.31 -5.27 25.08
C THR A 10 -10.85 -5.14 24.61
N LYS A 11 -9.92 -5.83 25.26
CA LYS A 11 -8.51 -5.84 24.85
C LYS A 11 -8.31 -6.49 23.48
N TRP A 12 -9.02 -7.58 23.20
CA TRP A 12 -9.00 -8.24 21.90
C TRP A 12 -9.52 -7.33 20.78
N ASN A 13 -10.66 -6.67 21.00
CA ASN A 13 -11.22 -5.73 20.03
C ASN A 13 -10.24 -4.60 19.72
N LYS A 14 -9.65 -3.99 20.77
CA LYS A 14 -8.63 -2.96 20.59
C LYS A 14 -7.41 -3.48 19.82
N MET A 15 -6.92 -4.67 20.14
CA MET A 15 -5.79 -5.27 19.42
C MET A 15 -6.12 -5.47 17.94
N LEU A 16 -7.34 -5.92 17.61
CA LEU A 16 -7.78 -6.10 16.23
C LEU A 16 -7.87 -4.76 15.49
N GLU A 17 -8.41 -3.72 16.12
CA GLU A 17 -8.45 -2.36 15.58
C GLU A 17 -7.04 -1.81 15.30
N ASP A 18 -6.15 -1.90 16.29
CA ASP A 18 -4.75 -1.45 16.16
C ASP A 18 -4.02 -2.22 15.04
N THR A 19 -4.23 -3.54 14.97
CA THR A 19 -3.64 -4.39 13.92
C THR A 19 -4.17 -4.00 12.54
N TYR A 20 -5.47 -3.75 12.41
CA TYR A 20 -6.08 -3.32 11.15
C TYR A 20 -5.52 -1.96 10.70
N SER A 21 -5.39 -1.00 11.62
CA SER A 21 -4.78 0.30 11.36
C SER A 21 -3.35 0.18 10.85
N LEU A 22 -2.52 -0.64 11.52
CA LEU A 22 -1.13 -0.88 11.11
C LEU A 22 -1.04 -1.56 9.74
N TYR A 23 -1.95 -2.49 9.46
CA TYR A 23 -2.02 -3.14 8.15
C TYR A 23 -2.33 -2.13 7.04
N GLN A 24 -3.32 -1.25 7.23
CA GLN A 24 -3.65 -0.19 6.27
C GLN A 24 -2.47 0.78 6.05
N GLU A 25 -1.80 1.19 7.13
CA GLU A 25 -0.62 2.05 7.03
C GLU A 25 0.52 1.35 6.25
N GLY A 26 0.75 0.07 6.53
CA GLY A 26 1.73 -0.75 5.82
C GLY A 26 1.42 -0.86 4.33
N GLN A 27 0.16 -1.10 3.96
CA GLN A 27 -0.27 -1.12 2.56
C GLN A 27 -0.04 0.24 1.86
N ASN A 28 -0.37 1.35 2.51
CA ASN A 28 -0.15 2.69 1.95
C ASN A 28 1.33 2.97 1.71
N LYS A 29 2.20 2.61 2.67
CA LYS A 29 3.66 2.72 2.52
C LYS A 29 4.18 1.85 1.37
N PHE A 30 3.66 0.63 1.24
CA PHE A 30 4.03 -0.27 0.16
C PHE A 30 3.66 0.31 -1.22
N PHE A 31 2.43 0.79 -1.40
CA PHE A 31 2.03 1.41 -2.68
C PHE A 31 2.88 2.63 -3.01
N HIS A 32 3.15 3.49 -2.04
CA HIS A 32 4.01 4.66 -2.26
C HIS A 32 5.42 4.25 -2.70
N ALA A 33 6.04 3.28 -2.01
CA ALA A 33 7.37 2.78 -2.36
C ALA A 33 7.41 2.14 -3.75
N ALA A 34 6.42 1.30 -4.08
CA ALA A 34 6.31 0.66 -5.39
C ALA A 34 6.17 1.69 -6.52
N LYS A 35 5.33 2.72 -6.30
CA LYS A 35 5.16 3.82 -7.25
C LYS A 35 6.46 4.57 -7.48
N SER A 36 7.13 5.00 -6.40
CA SER A 36 8.42 5.70 -6.50
C SER A 36 9.48 4.88 -7.22
N TYR A 37 9.50 3.55 -7.02
CA TYR A 37 10.38 2.66 -7.75
C TYR A 37 10.11 2.69 -9.26
N PHE A 38 8.85 2.54 -9.68
CA PHE A 38 8.49 2.56 -11.10
C PHE A 38 8.70 3.93 -11.74
N ASP A 39 8.36 5.03 -11.06
CA ASP A 39 8.63 6.38 -11.52
C ASP A 39 10.15 6.61 -11.73
N GLY A 40 10.98 6.11 -10.81
CA GLY A 40 12.44 6.17 -10.94
C GLY A 40 12.97 5.34 -12.11
N MET A 41 12.47 4.12 -12.29
CA MET A 41 12.85 3.27 -13.42
C MET A 41 12.39 3.84 -14.76
N GLN A 42 11.21 4.48 -14.81
CA GLN A 42 10.76 5.22 -15.99
C GLN A 42 11.74 6.34 -16.33
N TYR A 43 12.13 7.15 -15.35
CA TYR A 43 13.10 8.23 -15.54
C TYR A 43 14.44 7.72 -16.11
N PHE A 44 14.98 6.62 -15.59
CA PHE A 44 16.19 6.01 -16.14
C PHE A 44 16.00 5.48 -17.57
N ALA A 45 14.84 4.89 -17.88
CA ALA A 45 14.52 4.44 -19.22
C ALA A 45 14.44 5.62 -20.20
N ASP A 46 13.83 6.74 -19.79
CA ASP A 46 13.78 7.98 -20.58
C ASP A 46 15.18 8.54 -20.83
N MET A 47 16.04 8.59 -19.81
CA MET A 47 17.43 9.07 -19.95
C MET A 47 18.26 8.25 -20.94
N THR A 48 17.98 6.95 -21.05
CA THR A 48 18.70 6.04 -21.96
C THR A 48 18.08 5.97 -23.35
N GLY A 49 16.96 6.68 -23.58
CA GLY A 49 16.20 6.64 -24.84
C GLY A 49 15.44 5.33 -25.07
N ASN A 50 15.29 4.49 -24.04
CA ASN A 50 14.55 3.23 -24.15
C ASN A 50 13.04 3.47 -23.94
N ASN A 51 12.39 3.98 -24.97
CA ASN A 51 10.97 4.34 -24.96
C ASN A 51 10.04 3.17 -24.62
N ALA A 52 10.40 1.94 -25.01
CA ALA A 52 9.60 0.76 -24.71
C ALA A 52 9.61 0.45 -23.21
N LEU A 53 10.78 0.46 -22.57
CA LEU A 53 10.88 0.29 -21.11
C LEU A 53 10.21 1.43 -20.34
N SER A 54 10.38 2.67 -20.80
CA SER A 54 9.71 3.83 -20.19
C SER A 54 8.20 3.64 -20.16
N SER A 55 7.59 3.27 -21.29
CA SER A 55 6.15 3.00 -21.36
C SER A 55 5.71 1.87 -20.42
N VAL A 56 6.52 0.82 -20.25
CA VAL A 56 6.23 -0.27 -19.31
C VAL A 56 6.24 0.23 -17.87
N TYR A 57 7.28 0.97 -17.46
CA TYR A 57 7.38 1.49 -16.10
C TYR A 57 6.28 2.51 -15.79
N LYS A 58 5.91 3.35 -16.76
CA LYS A 58 4.75 4.23 -16.65
C LYS A 58 3.47 3.44 -16.38
N SER A 59 3.19 2.42 -17.18
CA SER A 59 2.00 1.57 -16.98
C SER A 59 2.00 0.87 -15.63
N LEU A 60 3.16 0.41 -15.15
CA LEU A 60 3.28 -0.19 -13.82
C LEU A 60 3.01 0.82 -12.70
N SER A 61 3.49 2.06 -12.83
CA SER A 61 3.21 3.15 -11.89
C SER A 61 1.71 3.49 -11.86
N ASP A 62 1.09 3.63 -13.03
CA ASP A 62 -0.35 3.90 -13.15
C ASP A 62 -1.20 2.75 -12.53
N ASN A 63 -0.79 1.49 -12.72
CA ASN A 63 -1.45 0.34 -12.09
C ASN A 63 -1.34 0.36 -10.56
N VAL A 64 -0.20 0.82 -10.00
CA VAL A 64 -0.03 0.98 -8.55
C VAL A 64 -0.98 2.04 -8.01
N ASP A 65 -1.14 3.17 -8.70
CA ASP A 65 -2.11 4.21 -8.32
C ASP A 65 -3.54 3.67 -8.30
N ASP A 66 -3.90 2.85 -9.29
CA ASP A 66 -5.24 2.27 -9.37
C ASP A 66 -5.48 1.22 -8.28
N LEU A 67 -4.49 0.38 -7.97
CA LEU A 67 -4.55 -0.55 -6.84
C LEU A 67 -4.70 0.20 -5.51
N GLN A 68 -3.98 1.31 -5.31
CA GLN A 68 -4.10 2.11 -4.09
C GLN A 68 -5.49 2.73 -3.97
N LYS A 69 -6.05 3.29 -5.05
CA LYS A 69 -7.43 3.82 -5.07
C LYS A 69 -8.46 2.74 -4.79
N HIS A 70 -8.28 1.52 -5.32
CA HIS A 70 -9.16 0.39 -5.03
C HIS A 70 -9.05 -0.06 -3.57
N ASN A 71 -7.86 -0.05 -2.98
CA ASN A 71 -7.65 -0.39 -1.58
C ASN A 71 -8.27 0.64 -0.63
N ALA A 72 -8.20 1.94 -0.96
CA ALA A 72 -8.79 3.01 -0.16
C ALA A 72 -10.33 3.03 -0.16
N LYS A 73 -10.99 2.29 -1.06
CA LYS A 73 -12.46 2.19 -1.17
C LYS A 73 -13.04 0.98 -0.45
N LYS A 74 -12.21 0.10 0.12
CA LYS A 74 -12.62 -1.10 0.86
C LYS A 74 -12.53 -0.85 2.37
#